data_AF-A0A7V5HY63-F1
#
_entry.id   AF-A0A7V5HY63-F1
#
_cell.length_a   1.000
_cell.length_b   1.000
_cell.length_c   1.000
_cell.angle_alpha   90.00
_cell.angle_beta   90.00
_cell.angle_gamma   90.00
#
_symmetry.space_group_name_H-M   'P 1'
#
loop_
_entity.id
_entity.type
_entity.pdbx_description
1 polymer ?
#
loop_
_entity_poly.entity_id
_entity_poly.type
_entity_poly.pdbx_seq_one_letter_code
_entity_poly.pdbx_strand_id
1 'polypeptide(L)'
;MEVRRFGIEKELSGVRLCVVVETDVEIKFDIPVHREVVKGLNKEEEEKLEGKKDFSKLYLIAEGIDSIELAKRAHAEILSILEAVEHGEDVKEAEISDVIEYLKMCSIDYHKRQERENEENA
;
A
#
# COMPACT_ATOMS: atom_id res chain seq x y z
N MET A 1 -17.23 5.91 3.32
CA MET A 1 -16.31 5.50 2.23
C MET A 1 -16.18 3.98 2.22
N GLU A 2 -15.91 3.31 1.09
CA GLU A 2 -15.69 1.84 1.07
C GLU A 2 -14.36 1.46 0.40
N VAL A 3 -13.51 0.72 1.12
CA VAL A 3 -12.35 0.04 0.51
C VAL A 3 -12.85 -1.23 -0.17
N ARG A 4 -13.00 -1.19 -1.50
CA ARG A 4 -13.56 -2.29 -2.28
C ARG A 4 -12.58 -3.43 -2.53
N ARG A 5 -11.29 -3.12 -2.64
CA ARG A 5 -10.26 -4.11 -2.91
C ARG A 5 -8.97 -3.74 -2.21
N PHE A 6 -8.44 -4.71 -1.49
CA PHE A 6 -7.08 -4.72 -0.99
C PHE A 6 -6.39 -5.94 -1.60
N GLY A 7 -5.27 -5.72 -2.28
CA GLY A 7 -4.54 -6.75 -3.01
C GLY A 7 -3.05 -6.70 -2.73
N ILE A 8 -2.48 -7.85 -2.41
CA ILE A 8 -1.05 -8.05 -2.24
C ILE A 8 -0.59 -8.99 -3.36
N GLU A 9 0.28 -8.50 -4.24
CA GLU A 9 0.87 -9.27 -5.33
C GLU A 9 2.37 -9.47 -5.08
N LYS A 10 2.84 -10.72 -5.22
CA LYS A 10 4.27 -11.03 -5.09
C LYS A 10 4.98 -10.78 -6.42
N GLU A 11 6.07 -10.03 -6.36
CA GLU A 11 6.98 -9.81 -7.48
C GLU A 11 8.38 -10.35 -7.16
N LEU A 12 9.21 -10.50 -8.19
CA LEU A 12 10.59 -10.97 -8.03
C LEU A 12 11.43 -10.01 -7.17
N SER A 13 11.13 -8.72 -7.23
CA SER A 13 11.84 -7.64 -6.54
C SER A 13 11.18 -7.19 -5.23
N GLY A 14 10.09 -7.83 -4.79
CA GLY A 14 9.38 -7.44 -3.57
C GLY A 14 7.90 -7.71 -3.65
N VAL A 15 7.12 -6.87 -2.97
CA VAL A 15 5.67 -6.97 -2.91
C VAL A 15 5.04 -5.72 -3.51
N ARG A 16 3.95 -5.92 -4.24
CA ARG A 16 3.08 -4.87 -4.74
C ARG A 16 1.80 -4.83 -3.91
N LEU A 17 1.49 -3.66 -3.38
CA LEU A 17 0.28 -3.36 -2.65
C LEU A 17 -0.66 -2.56 -3.55
N CYS A 18 -1.91 -2.99 -3.65
CA CYS A 18 -2.93 -2.33 -4.44
C CYS A 18 -4.19 -2.13 -3.59
N VAL A 19 -4.64 -0.89 -3.47
CA VAL A 19 -5.85 -0.51 -2.75
C VAL A 19 -6.77 0.23 -3.70
N VAL A 20 -8.04 -0.17 -3.72
CA VAL A 20 -9.08 0.50 -4.49
C VAL A 20 -10.10 1.07 -3.52
N VAL A 21 -10.21 2.38 -3.53
CA VAL A 21 -11.17 3.16 -2.74
C VAL A 21 -12.32 3.52 -3.65
N GLU A 22 -13.55 3.22 -3.24
CA GLU A 22 -14.77 3.66 -3.92
C GLU A 22 -15.68 4.43 -2.95
N THR A 23 -16.32 5.46 -3.48
CA THR A 23 -17.17 6.38 -2.71
C THR A 23 -18.49 6.58 -3.44
N ASP A 24 -19.57 6.71 -2.67
CA ASP A 24 -20.92 6.92 -3.22
C ASP A 24 -21.13 8.35 -3.73
N VAL A 25 -20.24 9.27 -3.33
CA VAL A 25 -20.22 10.68 -3.74
C VAL A 25 -18.88 10.99 -4.41
N GLU A 26 -18.87 11.97 -5.32
CA GLU A 26 -17.61 12.50 -5.86
C GLU A 26 -16.89 13.33 -4.79
N ILE A 27 -15.62 12.99 -4.54
CA ILE A 27 -14.76 13.63 -3.53
C ILE A 27 -13.58 14.30 -4.23
N LYS A 28 -13.10 15.38 -3.64
CA LYS A 28 -11.90 16.08 -4.06
C LYS A 28 -10.96 16.24 -2.88
N PHE A 29 -9.66 16.05 -3.08
CA PHE A 29 -8.68 16.40 -2.06
C PHE A 29 -8.51 17.92 -2.03
N ASP A 30 -8.88 18.55 -0.91
CA ASP A 30 -8.64 19.98 -0.68
C ASP A 30 -7.27 20.26 -0.03
N ILE A 31 -6.54 19.21 0.33
CA ILE A 31 -5.19 19.27 0.89
C ILE A 31 -4.19 18.52 0.01
N PRO A 32 -2.98 19.05 -0.19
CA PRO A 32 -1.94 18.34 -0.93
C PRO A 32 -1.46 17.12 -0.14
N VAL A 33 -1.60 15.94 -0.74
CA VAL A 33 -1.09 14.68 -0.20
C VAL A 33 0.38 14.51 -0.59
N HIS A 34 1.28 14.48 0.40
CA HIS A 34 2.68 14.12 0.18
C HIS A 34 2.86 12.61 0.25
N ARG A 35 3.65 12.05 -0.69
CA ARG A 35 3.80 10.61 -0.85
C ARG A 35 5.18 10.30 -1.41
N GLU A 36 5.85 9.35 -0.79
CA GLU A 36 7.21 8.93 -1.13
C GLU A 36 7.25 7.47 -1.60
N VAL A 37 6.28 6.65 -1.17
CA VAL A 37 6.26 5.20 -1.40
C VAL A 37 5.12 4.77 -2.33
N VAL A 38 3.93 5.39 -2.24
CA VAL A 38 2.80 5.09 -3.14
C VAL A 38 3.08 5.66 -4.55
N LYS A 39 3.26 4.79 -5.55
CA LYS A 39 3.71 5.08 -6.92
C LYS A 39 3.03 4.15 -7.94
N GLY A 40 3.14 4.47 -9.24
CA GLY A 40 2.55 3.63 -10.31
C GLY A 40 1.12 4.00 -10.66
N LEU A 41 0.72 5.23 -10.33
CA LEU A 41 -0.56 5.80 -10.70
C LEU A 41 -0.52 6.30 -12.14
N ASN A 42 -1.63 6.19 -12.85
CA ASN A 42 -1.79 6.90 -14.10
C ASN A 42 -1.99 8.40 -13.83
N LYS A 43 -1.81 9.20 -14.89
CA LYS A 43 -1.92 10.67 -14.81
C LYS A 43 -3.25 11.15 -14.21
N GLU A 44 -4.34 10.42 -14.44
CA GLU A 44 -5.65 10.80 -13.90
C GLU A 44 -5.72 10.56 -12.38
N GLU A 45 -5.21 9.44 -11.89
CA GLU A 45 -5.09 9.14 -10.46
C GLU A 45 -4.13 10.11 -9.76
N GLU A 46 -3.05 10.51 -10.42
CA GLU A 46 -2.16 11.57 -9.93
C GLU A 46 -2.91 12.90 -9.79
N GLU A 47 -3.63 13.34 -10.82
CA GLU A 47 -4.42 14.57 -10.81
C GLU A 47 -5.52 14.56 -9.73
N LYS A 48 -6.15 13.40 -9.48
CA LYS A 48 -7.14 13.22 -8.40
C LYS A 48 -6.50 13.44 -7.04
N LEU A 49 -5.38 12.78 -6.76
CA LEU A 49 -4.66 12.89 -5.49
C LEU A 49 -3.99 14.25 -5.27
N GLU A 50 -3.72 15.01 -6.32
CA GLU A 50 -3.29 16.41 -6.25
C GLU A 50 -4.47 17.39 -6.05
N GLY A 51 -5.70 16.90 -5.92
CA GLY A 51 -6.88 17.74 -5.77
C GLY A 51 -7.24 18.53 -7.02
N LYS A 52 -6.76 18.11 -8.21
CA LYS A 52 -7.08 18.77 -9.48
C LYS A 52 -8.36 18.23 -10.12
N LYS A 53 -8.79 17.03 -9.72
CA LYS A 53 -9.99 16.35 -10.19
C LYS A 53 -10.76 15.71 -9.04
N ASP A 54 -12.06 15.65 -9.24
CA ASP A 54 -12.96 14.91 -8.37
C ASP A 54 -12.89 13.41 -8.74
N PHE A 55 -13.23 12.55 -7.78
CA PHE A 55 -13.24 11.10 -8.00
C PHE A 55 -14.32 10.41 -7.20
N SER A 56 -14.88 9.35 -7.79
CA SER A 56 -15.68 8.32 -7.11
C SER A 56 -14.91 7.01 -6.91
N LYS A 57 -13.78 6.86 -7.62
CA LYS A 57 -12.86 5.72 -7.52
C LYS A 57 -11.41 6.19 -7.57
N LEU A 58 -10.61 5.66 -6.64
CA LEU A 58 -9.19 5.93 -6.55
C LEU A 58 -8.40 4.64 -6.37
N TYR A 59 -7.41 4.45 -7.24
CA TYR A 59 -6.47 3.34 -7.17
C TYR A 59 -5.20 3.85 -6.50
N LEU A 60 -4.71 3.14 -5.50
CA LEU A 60 -3.46 3.41 -4.80
C LEU A 60 -2.57 2.18 -4.96
N ILE A 61 -1.39 2.38 -5.53
CA ILE A 61 -0.45 1.30 -5.78
C ILE A 61 0.87 1.67 -5.08
N ALA A 62 1.47 0.71 -4.40
CA ALA A 62 2.85 0.82 -3.90
C ALA A 62 3.61 -0.41 -4.38
N GLU A 63 4.72 -0.20 -5.08
CA GLU A 63 5.47 -1.25 -5.75
C GLU A 63 6.87 -1.38 -5.13
N GLY A 64 7.44 -2.58 -5.20
CA GLY A 64 8.81 -2.84 -4.73
C GLY A 64 8.95 -2.75 -3.20
N ILE A 65 7.95 -3.17 -2.44
CA ILE A 65 8.04 -3.25 -0.97
C ILE A 65 8.86 -4.50 -0.61
N ASP A 66 10.12 -4.31 -0.25
CA ASP A 66 11.07 -5.39 0.06
C ASP A 66 11.50 -5.43 1.54
N SER A 67 11.07 -4.45 2.33
CA SER A 67 11.44 -4.32 3.74
C SER A 67 10.25 -3.95 4.62
N ILE A 68 10.32 -4.37 5.89
CA ILE A 68 9.29 -4.07 6.90
C ILE A 68 9.13 -2.56 7.09
N GLU A 69 10.22 -1.80 6.98
CA GLU A 69 10.18 -0.33 7.09
C GLU A 69 9.39 0.31 5.94
N LEU A 70 9.62 -0.13 4.70
CA LEU A 70 8.84 0.34 3.55
C LEU A 70 7.37 -0.04 3.66
N ALA A 71 7.05 -1.24 4.14
CA ALA A 71 5.66 -1.66 4.36
C ALA A 71 4.94 -0.75 5.38
N LYS A 72 5.62 -0.39 6.48
CA LYS A 72 5.08 0.55 7.47
C LYS A 72 4.88 1.95 6.91
N ARG A 73 5.79 2.44 6.06
CA ARG A 73 5.64 3.75 5.40
C ARG A 73 4.49 3.74 4.39
N ALA A 74 4.39 2.71 3.57
CA ALA A 74 3.27 2.53 2.65
C ALA A 74 1.92 2.51 3.40
N HIS A 75 1.86 1.87 4.58
CA HIS A 75 0.68 1.92 5.44
C HIS A 75 0.34 3.33 5.91
N ALA A 76 1.31 4.06 6.46
CA ALA A 76 1.09 5.42 6.94
C ALA A 76 0.61 6.35 5.81
N GLU A 77 1.18 6.23 4.61
CA GLU A 77 0.75 7.02 3.44
C GLU A 77 -0.68 6.67 3.00
N ILE A 78 -1.00 5.38 2.88
CA ILE A 78 -2.37 4.95 2.50
C ILE A 78 -3.38 5.41 3.55
N LEU A 79 -3.06 5.27 4.84
CA LEU A 79 -3.94 5.70 5.92
C LEU A 79 -4.16 7.22 5.90
N SER A 80 -3.10 8.01 5.71
CA SER A 80 -3.23 9.46 5.57
C SER A 80 -4.07 9.86 4.35
N ILE A 81 -3.96 9.12 3.24
CA ILE A 81 -4.82 9.33 2.08
C ILE A 81 -6.28 9.03 2.44
N LEU A 82 -6.56 7.89 3.08
CA LEU A 82 -7.90 7.50 3.51
C LEU A 82 -8.49 8.54 4.48
N GLU A 83 -7.74 8.96 5.49
CA GLU A 83 -8.17 10.01 6.43
C GLU A 83 -8.47 11.35 5.74
N ALA A 84 -7.67 11.74 4.73
CA ALA A 84 -7.92 12.94 3.95
C ALA A 84 -9.17 12.82 3.06
N VAL A 85 -9.52 11.62 2.61
CA VAL A 85 -10.81 11.34 1.94
C VAL A 85 -11.97 11.37 2.93
N GLU A 86 -11.73 11.03 4.19
CA GLU A 86 -12.75 10.67 5.16
C GLU A 86 -12.91 11.67 6.33
N HIS A 87 -12.76 12.99 6.10
CA HIS A 87 -13.30 14.01 7.00
C HIS A 87 -14.85 13.99 7.04
N GLY A 88 -15.44 12.84 7.39
CA GLY A 88 -16.86 12.52 7.44
C GLY A 88 -17.24 11.19 8.14
N GLU A 89 -16.45 10.10 8.16
CA GLU A 89 -16.84 8.81 8.79
C GLU A 89 -15.64 7.96 9.28
N ASP A 90 -15.89 6.95 10.12
CA ASP A 90 -14.90 6.06 10.76
C ASP A 90 -14.27 5.04 9.78
N VAL A 91 -12.94 5.10 9.60
CA VAL A 91 -12.15 4.12 8.81
C VAL A 91 -12.20 2.74 9.48
N LYS A 92 -12.50 1.68 8.70
CA LYS A 92 -12.11 0.31 9.07
C LYS A 92 -10.78 -0.05 8.44
N GLU A 93 -9.79 -0.33 9.27
CA GLU A 93 -8.45 -0.80 8.87
C GLU A 93 -8.57 -2.04 7.96
N ALA A 94 -7.94 -1.98 6.78
CA ALA A 94 -7.66 -3.17 5.97
C ALA A 94 -6.18 -3.51 6.21
N GLU A 95 -5.95 -4.64 6.86
CA GLU A 95 -4.76 -4.85 7.69
C GLU A 95 -3.47 -5.03 6.87
N ILE A 96 -2.62 -4.00 6.85
CA ILE A 96 -1.21 -4.12 6.43
C ILE A 96 -0.41 -5.06 7.35
N SER A 97 -1.03 -5.55 8.43
CA SER A 97 -0.56 -6.72 9.19
C SER A 97 -0.21 -7.89 8.27
N ASP A 98 -1.01 -8.15 7.23
CA ASP A 98 -0.79 -9.26 6.29
C ASP A 98 0.50 -9.07 5.49
N VAL A 99 0.79 -7.85 5.03
CA VAL A 99 2.05 -7.54 4.31
C VAL A 99 3.25 -7.68 5.24
N ILE A 100 3.13 -7.19 6.48
CA ILE A 100 4.22 -7.23 7.47
C ILE A 100 4.49 -8.68 7.90
N GLU A 101 3.46 -9.47 8.17
CA GLU A 101 3.59 -10.89 8.51
C GLU A 101 4.19 -11.69 7.35
N TYR A 102 3.76 -11.39 6.13
CA TYR A 102 4.32 -11.98 4.92
C TYR A 102 5.82 -11.67 4.75
N LEU A 103 6.24 -10.42 4.93
CA LEU A 103 7.64 -10.02 4.85
C LEU A 103 8.48 -10.67 5.96
N LYS A 104 7.93 -10.83 7.17
CA LYS A 104 8.57 -11.58 8.26
C LYS A 104 8.77 -13.05 7.88
N MET A 105 7.74 -13.71 7.33
CA MET A 105 7.85 -15.10 6.87
C MET A 105 8.93 -15.27 5.80
N CYS A 106 8.97 -14.37 4.81
CA CYS A 106 9.97 -14.41 3.74
C CYS A 106 11.39 -14.24 4.27
N SER A 107 11.60 -13.35 5.24
CA SER A 107 12.90 -13.15 5.89
C SER A 107 13.33 -14.41 6.66
N ILE A 108 12.42 -15.05 7.39
CA ILE A 108 12.70 -16.30 8.11
C ILE A 108 13.08 -17.42 7.13
N ASP A 109 12.33 -17.58 6.04
CA ASP A 109 12.60 -18.61 5.04
C ASP A 109 13.94 -18.40 4.32
N TYR A 110 14.32 -17.14 4.08
CA TYR A 110 15.63 -16.80 3.54
C TYR A 110 16.77 -17.23 4.47
N HIS A 111 16.67 -16.89 5.77
CA HIS A 111 17.70 -17.26 6.76
C HIS A 111 17.81 -18.78 6.96
N LYS A 112 16.68 -19.50 7.02
CA LYS A 112 16.66 -20.97 7.12
C LYS A 112 17.22 -21.69 5.90
N ARG A 113 17.23 -21.07 4.71
CA ARG A 113 17.89 -21.62 3.53
C ARG A 113 19.39 -21.41 3.58
N GLN A 114 19.84 -20.22 3.98
CA GLN A 114 21.26 -19.91 4.13
C GLN A 114 21.94 -20.78 5.20
N GLU A 115 21.27 -21.08 6.32
CA GLU A 115 21.80 -21.99 7.34
C GLU A 115 21.98 -23.42 6.81
N ARG A 116 21.00 -23.96 6.07
CA ARG A 116 21.09 -25.29 5.45
C ARG A 116 22.18 -25.37 4.38
N GLU A 117 22.32 -24.34 3.55
CA GLU A 117 23.39 -24.27 2.55
C GLU A 117 24.78 -24.19 3.20
N ASN A 118 24.91 -23.55 4.37
CA ASN A 118 26.16 -23.51 5.11
C ASN A 118 26.47 -24.84 5.81
N GLU A 119 25.47 -25.57 6.31
CA GLU A 119 25.62 -26.90 6.91
C GLU A 119 25.94 -27.99 5.88
N GLU A 120 25.39 -27.91 4.67
CA GLU A 120 25.68 -28.87 3.59
C GLU A 120 27.05 -28.66 2.94
N ASN A 121 27.65 -27.47 3.10
CA ASN A 121 28.97 -27.13 2.57
C ASN A 121 30.10 -27.16 3.62
N ALA A 122 29.81 -27.56 4.86
CA ALA A 122 30.77 -27.71 5.96
C ALA A 122 31.13 -29.19 6.20
#